data_AF-A0A7S2SFN6-F1
#
_entry.id   AF-A0A7S2SFN6-F1
#
_cell.length_a   1.000
_cell.length_b   1.000
_cell.length_c   1.000
_cell.angle_alpha   90.00
_cell.angle_beta   90.00
_cell.angle_gamma   90.00
#
_symmetry.space_group_name_H-M   'P 1'
#
loop_
_entity.id
_entity.type
_entity.pdbx_description
1 polymer ?
#
loop_
_entity_poly.entity_id
_entity_poly.type
_entity_poly.pdbx_seq_one_letter_code
_entity_poly.pdbx_strand_id
1 'polypeptide(L)'
;WVVKLIDCYYVCLLLGVDKVEYLNRMHRKGAVGGPRTFVNGASSPRVKGKRYPSLFKVVHALITILLLGYFLATVSQQKPKENAMETVQVGDGELLEVRVERKDEEIKSMRGVMKELRRTIHKKEKEAEKLKQERSPRSDATSLEKYQKRDKALTKMNNRLKDAVARFSRQILKLKFGKSEPYKVTMKVRYPESMGEPELGEIDLEMASSELMPTAVLYFLNQVDAGLWNGMSFIRNADHVLQADPTTPAKEYHHHDFKQLPYQLESIPFQEYSEKFPHTKYTVGLAGRPGGPDFYISLVDNTRNHGPGGQGAYDLAEEADSCFAKVVKGIDVVKRMHTAKSKKDSFQGLVENIEIVSIKIKT
;
A
#
# COMPACT_ATOMS: atom_id res chain seq x y z
N TRP A 1 -10.91 -7.36 -19.73
CA TRP A 1 -10.81 -7.42 -18.27
C TRP A 1 -11.89 -6.61 -17.56
N VAL A 2 -12.08 -5.32 -17.89
CA VAL A 2 -13.17 -4.48 -17.32
C VAL A 2 -14.57 -5.04 -17.58
N VAL A 3 -14.83 -5.57 -18.79
CA VAL A 3 -16.14 -6.18 -19.14
C VAL A 3 -16.45 -7.43 -18.32
N LYS A 4 -15.45 -8.30 -18.07
CA LYS A 4 -15.61 -9.50 -17.22
C LYS A 4 -15.87 -9.17 -15.74
N LEU A 5 -15.40 -8.01 -15.29
CA LEU A 5 -15.67 -7.48 -13.94
C LEU A 5 -17.09 -6.92 -13.83
N ILE A 6 -17.62 -6.35 -14.91
CA ILE A 6 -19.00 -5.83 -14.99
C ILE A 6 -20.02 -6.99 -15.03
N ASP A 7 -19.72 -8.07 -15.75
CA ASP A 7 -20.60 -9.25 -15.81
C ASP A 7 -20.70 -9.97 -14.46
N CYS A 8 -19.58 -10.09 -13.74
CA CYS A 8 -19.57 -10.69 -12.39
C CYS A 8 -20.34 -9.82 -11.37
N TYR A 9 -20.33 -8.50 -11.56
CA TYR A 9 -21.02 -7.54 -10.72
C TYR A 9 -22.54 -7.59 -10.91
N TYR A 10 -23.04 -7.73 -12.14
CA TYR A 10 -24.48 -7.82 -12.43
C TYR A 10 -25.11 -9.13 -11.98
N VAL A 11 -24.37 -10.25 -12.06
CA VAL A 11 -24.84 -11.57 -11.61
C VAL A 11 -25.05 -11.60 -10.08
N CYS A 12 -24.19 -10.94 -9.31
CA CYS A 12 -24.37 -10.86 -7.85
C CYS A 12 -25.56 -9.99 -7.45
N LEU A 13 -25.88 -8.97 -8.25
CA LEU A 13 -26.98 -8.02 -7.99
C LEU A 13 -28.34 -8.62 -8.37
N LEU A 14 -28.41 -9.42 -9.43
CA LEU A 14 -29.64 -10.09 -9.88
C LEU A 14 -30.04 -11.30 -9.01
N LEU A 15 -29.08 -11.97 -8.37
CA LEU A 15 -29.35 -13.18 -7.59
C LEU A 15 -29.64 -12.91 -6.10
N GLY A 16 -29.58 -11.67 -5.64
CA GLY A 16 -29.91 -11.30 -4.26
C GLY A 16 -29.08 -12.03 -3.19
N VAL A 17 -27.90 -12.55 -3.55
CA VAL A 17 -27.08 -13.35 -2.64
C VAL A 17 -26.25 -12.44 -1.76
N ASP A 18 -26.42 -12.57 -0.45
CA ASP A 18 -25.57 -11.88 0.52
C ASP A 18 -24.12 -12.36 0.34
N LYS A 19 -23.24 -11.41 0.02
CA LYS A 19 -21.81 -11.62 -0.29
C LYS A 19 -21.07 -12.37 0.83
N VAL A 20 -21.56 -12.25 2.06
CA VAL A 20 -21.02 -12.93 3.24
C VAL A 20 -21.33 -14.43 3.23
N GLU A 21 -22.47 -14.85 2.68
CA GLU A 21 -22.88 -16.25 2.67
C GLU A 21 -22.16 -17.07 1.59
N TYR A 22 -21.93 -16.47 0.41
CA TYR A 22 -21.21 -17.12 -0.68
C TYR A 22 -19.73 -17.39 -0.34
N LEU A 23 -19.05 -16.40 0.26
CA LEU A 23 -17.67 -16.56 0.72
C LEU A 23 -17.55 -17.54 1.90
N ASN A 24 -18.55 -17.57 2.80
CA ASN A 24 -18.61 -18.54 3.89
C ASN A 24 -18.88 -19.98 3.43
N ARG A 25 -19.57 -20.20 2.30
CA ARG A 25 -19.75 -21.55 1.71
C ARG A 25 -18.46 -22.11 1.11
N MET A 26 -17.60 -21.25 0.56
CA MET A 26 -16.29 -21.67 0.02
C MET A 26 -15.31 -22.09 1.13
N HIS A 27 -15.42 -21.52 2.33
CA HIS A 27 -14.55 -21.86 3.47
C HIS A 27 -15.00 -23.06 4.32
N ARG A 28 -16.25 -23.53 4.21
CA ARG A 28 -16.76 -24.64 5.05
C ARG A 28 -16.50 -26.05 4.50
N LYS A 29 -15.83 -26.21 3.36
CA LYS A 29 -15.58 -27.54 2.75
C LYS A 29 -14.28 -28.24 3.18
N GLY A 30 -13.58 -27.79 4.21
CA GLY A 30 -12.39 -28.50 4.69
C GLY A 30 -12.00 -28.15 6.12
N ALA A 31 -12.69 -28.70 7.11
CA ALA A 31 -12.16 -28.78 8.47
C ALA A 31 -12.90 -29.89 9.26
N VAL A 32 -12.22 -31.01 9.46
CA VAL A 32 -12.62 -32.09 10.35
C VAL A 32 -12.06 -31.80 11.75
N GLY A 33 -12.97 -31.71 12.73
CA GLY A 33 -12.84 -32.15 14.13
C GLY A 33 -11.70 -31.64 15.03
N GLY A 34 -12.04 -30.85 16.05
CA GLY A 34 -11.23 -30.64 17.26
C GLY A 34 -11.92 -29.72 18.30
N PRO A 35 -11.88 -30.02 19.62
CA PRO A 35 -12.89 -29.58 20.58
C PRO A 35 -12.70 -28.15 21.14
N ARG A 36 -13.84 -27.52 21.43
CA ARG A 36 -13.98 -26.17 21.99
C ARG A 36 -13.80 -26.17 23.51
N THR A 37 -13.03 -25.21 24.00
CA THR A 37 -13.12 -24.72 25.39
C THR A 37 -13.66 -23.29 25.39
N PHE A 38 -14.77 -23.11 26.10
CA PHE A 38 -15.45 -21.83 26.34
C PHE A 38 -14.69 -21.01 27.40
N VAL A 39 -14.48 -19.72 27.16
CA VAL A 39 -14.21 -18.74 28.23
C VAL A 39 -15.08 -17.50 27.97
N ASN A 40 -15.97 -17.22 28.90
CA ASN A 40 -16.79 -16.01 28.98
C ASN A 40 -15.95 -14.86 29.54
N GLY A 41 -16.10 -13.64 29.00
CA GLY A 41 -15.48 -12.46 29.60
C GLY A 41 -15.83 -11.11 28.96
N ALA A 42 -16.69 -10.38 29.65
CA ALA A 42 -16.80 -8.91 29.75
C ALA A 42 -17.10 -8.06 28.49
N SER A 43 -18.29 -7.43 28.52
CA SER A 43 -18.75 -6.38 27.62
C SER A 43 -18.13 -5.00 27.94
N SER A 44 -17.50 -4.39 26.94
CA SER A 44 -16.97 -3.03 26.98
C SER A 44 -18.00 -1.99 26.51
N PRO A 45 -18.03 -0.76 27.07
CA PRO A 45 -19.01 0.27 26.74
C PRO A 45 -18.88 0.81 25.30
N ARG A 46 -20.00 0.87 24.59
CA ARG A 46 -20.13 1.44 23.23
C ARG A 46 -19.85 2.95 23.24
N VAL A 47 -18.68 3.35 22.75
CA VAL A 47 -18.38 4.73 22.36
C VAL A 47 -19.13 5.04 21.05
N LYS A 48 -20.05 6.01 21.08
CA LYS A 48 -20.74 6.52 19.88
C LYS A 48 -19.77 7.38 19.05
N GLY A 49 -18.98 6.75 18.20
CA GLY A 49 -18.16 7.43 17.19
C GLY A 49 -19.03 8.13 16.15
N LYS A 50 -18.68 9.37 15.79
CA LYS A 50 -19.29 10.10 14.66
C LYS A 50 -19.00 9.32 13.38
N ARG A 51 -20.06 8.84 12.71
CA ARG A 51 -19.96 8.12 11.43
C ARG A 51 -19.61 9.12 10.33
N TYR A 52 -18.34 9.12 9.90
CA TYR A 52 -17.96 9.68 8.62
C TYR A 52 -18.69 8.91 7.51
N PRO A 53 -19.11 9.56 6.40
CA PRO A 53 -19.62 8.83 5.26
C PRO A 53 -18.54 7.83 4.85
N SER A 54 -18.90 6.55 4.79
CA SER A 54 -17.98 5.51 4.34
C SER A 54 -17.40 5.93 3.00
N LEU A 55 -16.10 5.68 2.77
CA LEU A 55 -15.39 5.94 1.52
C LEU A 55 -16.23 5.52 0.29
N PHE A 56 -17.01 4.45 0.44
CA PHE A 56 -18.02 3.97 -0.50
C PHE A 56 -19.01 5.05 -1.00
N LYS A 57 -19.57 5.89 -0.11
CA LYS A 57 -20.52 6.95 -0.49
C LYS A 57 -19.85 8.06 -1.30
N VAL A 58 -18.59 8.37 -1.01
CA VAL A 58 -17.80 9.38 -1.74
C VAL A 58 -17.46 8.86 -3.13
N VAL A 59 -16.99 7.62 -3.23
CA VAL A 59 -16.69 6.96 -4.51
C VAL A 59 -17.93 6.85 -5.39
N HIS A 60 -19.06 6.44 -4.81
CA HIS A 60 -20.32 6.37 -5.57
C HIS A 60 -20.76 7.74 -6.10
N ALA A 61 -20.66 8.80 -5.30
CA ALA A 61 -21.02 10.14 -5.75
C ALA A 61 -20.15 10.63 -6.91
N LEU A 62 -18.84 10.35 -6.88
CA LEU A 62 -17.91 10.71 -7.95
C LEU A 62 -18.20 9.95 -9.25
N ILE A 63 -18.51 8.64 -9.18
CA ILE A 63 -18.90 7.84 -10.35
C ILE A 63 -20.19 8.40 -10.98
N THR A 64 -21.19 8.75 -10.16
CA THR A 64 -22.44 9.34 -10.66
C THR A 64 -22.20 10.66 -11.38
N ILE A 65 -21.33 11.54 -10.86
CA ILE A 65 -20.98 12.81 -11.51
C ILE A 65 -20.28 12.58 -12.86
N LEU A 66 -19.35 11.63 -12.92
CA LEU A 66 -18.64 11.30 -14.18
C LEU A 66 -19.58 10.72 -15.23
N LEU A 67 -20.51 9.83 -14.84
CA LEU A 67 -21.51 9.28 -15.75
C LEU A 67 -22.48 10.36 -16.25
N LEU A 68 -22.88 11.29 -15.39
CA LEU A 68 -23.73 12.42 -15.80
C LEU A 68 -22.99 13.35 -16.77
N GLY A 69 -21.72 13.64 -16.51
CA GLY A 69 -20.87 14.43 -17.41
C GLY A 69 -20.67 13.76 -18.77
N TYR A 70 -20.42 12.44 -18.79
CA TYR A 70 -20.33 11.67 -20.02
C TYR A 70 -21.65 11.67 -20.80
N PHE A 71 -22.78 11.45 -20.12
CA PHE A 71 -24.10 11.49 -20.74
C PHE A 71 -24.38 12.86 -21.38
N LEU A 72 -24.14 13.95 -20.66
CA LEU A 72 -24.31 15.32 -21.18
C LEU A 72 -23.38 15.61 -22.37
N ALA A 73 -22.13 15.14 -22.32
CA ALA A 73 -21.20 15.26 -23.44
C ALA A 73 -21.68 14.49 -24.68
N THR A 74 -22.21 13.27 -24.51
CA THR A 74 -22.75 12.49 -25.63
C THR A 74 -24.02 13.09 -26.23
N VAL A 75 -24.90 13.66 -25.42
CA VAL A 75 -26.09 14.39 -25.90
C VAL A 75 -25.67 15.66 -26.63
N SER A 76 -24.66 16.38 -26.14
CA SER A 76 -24.12 17.56 -26.80
C SER A 76 -23.39 17.26 -28.12
N GLN A 77 -22.85 16.05 -28.28
CA GLN A 77 -22.14 15.62 -29.50
C GLN A 77 -23.05 14.96 -30.55
N GLN A 78 -24.31 14.71 -30.23
CA GLN A 78 -25.31 14.44 -31.27
C GLN A 78 -25.57 15.75 -32.03
N LYS A 79 -24.69 16.06 -32.99
CA LYS A 79 -25.05 16.92 -34.11
C LYS A 79 -26.36 16.37 -34.67
N PRO A 80 -27.39 17.21 -34.91
CA PRO A 80 -28.60 16.75 -35.57
C PRO A 80 -28.15 16.11 -36.88
N LYS A 81 -28.34 14.79 -37.01
CA LYS A 81 -28.22 14.15 -38.31
C LYS A 81 -29.30 14.81 -39.15
N GLU A 82 -28.88 15.60 -40.12
CA GLU A 82 -29.68 15.97 -41.28
C GLU A 82 -30.04 14.67 -42.00
N ASN A 83 -31.02 13.95 -41.47
CA ASN A 83 -31.71 12.93 -42.23
C ASN A 83 -32.49 13.71 -43.29
N ALA A 84 -32.08 13.53 -44.54
CA ALA A 84 -32.85 13.90 -45.71
C ALA A 84 -34.30 13.50 -45.48
N MET A 85 -35.13 14.53 -45.31
CA MET A 85 -36.55 14.41 -45.13
C MET A 85 -37.13 13.99 -46.47
N GLU A 86 -37.22 12.68 -46.66
CA GLU A 86 -38.06 12.07 -47.67
C GLU A 86 -39.47 12.60 -47.42
N THR A 87 -39.93 13.47 -48.33
CA THR A 87 -41.26 14.09 -48.31
C THR A 87 -42.30 13.01 -48.55
N VAL A 88 -42.68 12.32 -47.47
CA VAL A 88 -43.93 11.59 -47.43
C VAL A 88 -45.03 12.64 -47.28
N GLN A 89 -45.71 12.94 -48.38
CA GLN A 89 -47.01 13.59 -48.35
C GLN A 89 -48.02 12.57 -47.77
N VAL A 90 -48.12 12.53 -46.44
CA VAL A 90 -49.31 12.02 -45.77
C VAL A 90 -50.13 13.23 -45.38
N GLY A 91 -51.41 13.21 -45.74
CA GLY A 91 -52.39 14.15 -45.24
C GLY A 91 -52.53 14.09 -43.72
N ASP A 92 -53.34 15.02 -43.23
CA ASP A 92 -53.94 15.08 -41.90
C ASP A 92 -53.14 15.87 -40.86
N GLY A 93 -53.51 17.16 -40.74
CA GLY A 93 -53.06 18.11 -39.71
C GLY A 93 -53.33 17.67 -38.26
N GLU A 94 -54.03 16.57 -38.06
CA GLU A 94 -54.30 15.96 -36.76
C GLU A 94 -53.03 15.41 -36.09
N LEU A 95 -52.05 14.91 -36.88
CA LEU A 95 -50.80 14.38 -36.33
C LEU A 95 -49.83 15.49 -35.84
N LEU A 96 -49.95 16.70 -36.40
CA LEU A 96 -49.12 17.85 -36.06
C LEU A 96 -49.60 18.51 -34.76
N GLU A 97 -50.91 18.60 -34.53
CA GLU A 97 -51.48 19.08 -33.27
C GLU A 97 -51.10 18.17 -32.09
N VAL A 98 -51.22 16.84 -32.24
CA VAL A 98 -50.80 15.88 -31.20
C VAL A 98 -49.30 16.02 -30.85
N ARG A 99 -48.46 16.39 -31.82
CA ARG A 99 -47.02 16.59 -31.60
C ARG A 99 -46.69 17.92 -30.92
N VAL A 100 -47.48 18.96 -31.17
CA VAL A 100 -47.36 20.26 -30.50
C VAL A 100 -47.81 20.14 -29.04
N GLU A 101 -48.96 19.51 -28.79
CA GLU A 101 -49.47 19.29 -27.43
C GLU A 101 -48.48 18.49 -26.57
N ARG A 102 -47.89 17.42 -27.12
CA ARG A 102 -46.88 16.62 -26.41
C ARG A 102 -45.62 17.43 -26.06
N LYS A 103 -45.20 18.35 -26.91
CA LYS A 103 -44.06 19.25 -26.63
C LYS A 103 -44.40 20.31 -25.59
N ASP A 104 -45.63 20.80 -25.58
CA ASP A 104 -46.08 21.75 -24.55
C ASP A 104 -46.14 21.10 -23.17
N GLU A 105 -46.54 19.83 -23.09
CA GLU A 105 -46.45 19.04 -21.85
C GLU A 105 -45.01 18.83 -21.40
N GLU A 106 -44.09 18.50 -22.31
CA GLU A 106 -42.65 18.38 -22.01
C GLU A 106 -42.05 19.71 -21.51
N ILE A 107 -42.39 20.82 -22.17
CA ILE A 107 -41.95 22.17 -21.76
C ILE A 107 -42.51 22.52 -20.38
N LYS A 108 -43.78 22.19 -20.10
CA LYS A 108 -44.41 22.41 -18.80
C LYS A 108 -43.75 21.59 -17.70
N SER A 109 -43.46 20.31 -17.97
CA SER A 109 -42.72 19.42 -17.07
C SER A 109 -41.31 19.95 -16.79
N MET A 110 -40.57 20.35 -17.83
CA MET A 110 -39.21 20.90 -17.70
C MET A 110 -39.19 22.22 -16.93
N ARG A 111 -40.18 23.09 -17.12
CA ARG A 111 -40.34 24.31 -16.30
C ARG A 111 -40.56 23.97 -14.81
N GLY A 112 -41.28 22.89 -14.52
CA GLY A 112 -41.46 22.35 -13.17
C GLY A 112 -40.13 21.95 -12.53
N VAL A 113 -39.35 21.12 -13.24
CA VAL A 113 -38.02 20.66 -12.79
C VAL A 113 -37.07 21.84 -12.57
N MET A 114 -37.05 22.80 -13.49
CA MET A 114 -36.20 23.99 -13.35
C MET A 114 -36.57 24.85 -12.14
N LYS A 115 -37.85 24.94 -11.80
CA LYS A 115 -38.33 25.65 -10.60
C LYS A 115 -37.90 24.96 -9.31
N GLU A 116 -37.95 23.63 -9.27
CA GLU A 116 -37.50 22.83 -8.14
C GLU A 116 -35.97 22.89 -7.97
N LEU A 117 -35.22 22.83 -9.07
CA LEU A 117 -33.77 22.96 -9.06
C LEU A 117 -33.35 24.33 -8.51
N ARG A 118 -33.98 25.42 -8.95
CA ARG A 118 -33.73 26.78 -8.41
C ARG A 118 -34.01 26.88 -6.91
N ARG A 119 -35.08 26.26 -6.41
CA ARG A 119 -35.37 26.21 -4.96
C ARG A 119 -34.30 25.45 -4.20
N THR A 120 -33.83 24.34 -4.77
CA THR A 120 -32.78 23.51 -4.16
C THR A 120 -31.45 24.25 -4.11
N ILE A 121 -31.06 24.93 -5.20
CA ILE A 121 -29.86 25.78 -5.24
C ILE A 121 -29.96 26.87 -4.18
N HIS A 122 -31.06 27.62 -4.12
CA HIS A 122 -31.23 28.69 -3.15
C HIS A 122 -31.22 28.19 -1.69
N LYS A 123 -31.81 27.02 -1.42
CA LYS A 123 -31.75 26.38 -0.10
C LYS A 123 -30.30 26.02 0.26
N LYS A 124 -29.54 25.46 -0.70
CA LYS A 124 -28.14 25.09 -0.50
C LYS A 124 -27.22 26.30 -0.32
N GLU A 125 -27.47 27.40 -1.02
CA GLU A 125 -26.75 28.66 -0.83
C GLU A 125 -26.98 29.22 0.57
N LYS A 126 -28.23 29.23 1.07
CA LYS A 126 -28.54 29.65 2.45
C LYS A 126 -27.89 28.74 3.49
N GLU A 127 -27.88 27.43 3.30
CA GLU A 127 -27.19 26.48 4.18
C GLU A 127 -25.67 26.74 4.19
N ALA A 128 -25.07 27.00 3.03
CA ALA A 128 -23.65 27.32 2.91
C ALA A 128 -23.30 28.65 3.58
N GLU A 129 -24.15 29.67 3.46
CA GLU A 129 -23.92 30.98 4.09
C GLU A 129 -24.07 30.90 5.61
N LYS A 130 -25.04 30.13 6.10
CA LYS A 130 -25.17 29.86 7.53
C LYS A 130 -23.94 29.12 8.07
N LEU A 131 -23.42 28.13 7.34
CA LEU A 131 -22.18 27.43 7.70
C LEU A 131 -20.96 28.35 7.68
N LYS A 132 -20.88 29.33 6.76
CA LYS A 132 -19.81 30.34 6.74
C LYS A 132 -19.91 31.30 7.93
N GLN A 133 -21.12 31.71 8.32
CA GLN A 133 -21.33 32.56 9.49
C GLN A 133 -21.07 31.83 10.81
N GLU A 134 -21.49 30.56 10.92
CA GLU A 134 -21.21 29.71 12.09
C GLU A 134 -19.70 29.37 12.19
N ARG A 135 -18.98 29.29 11.06
CA ARG A 135 -17.52 29.28 11.00
C ARG A 135 -16.96 30.69 11.21
N SER A 136 -17.09 31.21 12.42
CA SER A 136 -16.37 32.42 12.79
C SER A 136 -14.85 32.20 12.62
N PRO A 137 -14.16 32.98 11.75
CA PRO A 137 -12.73 32.81 11.48
C PRO A 137 -11.83 33.02 12.72
N ARG A 138 -12.35 33.63 13.79
CA ARG A 138 -11.65 33.74 15.08
C ARG A 138 -11.54 32.41 15.84
N SER A 139 -12.52 31.50 15.68
CA SER A 139 -12.44 30.17 16.29
C SER A 139 -11.48 29.25 15.55
N ASP A 140 -11.33 29.45 14.23
CA ASP A 140 -10.47 28.62 13.39
C ASP A 140 -8.98 28.91 13.62
N ALA A 141 -8.58 30.19 13.73
CA ALA A 141 -7.17 30.56 13.97
C ALA A 141 -6.64 30.02 15.31
N THR A 142 -7.43 30.14 16.38
CA THR A 142 -7.06 29.61 17.71
C THR A 142 -7.06 28.07 17.73
N SER A 143 -7.94 27.43 16.96
CA SER A 143 -7.94 25.98 16.82
C SER A 143 -6.71 25.48 16.05
N LEU A 144 -6.30 26.16 14.97
CA LEU A 144 -5.14 25.82 14.15
C LEU A 144 -3.85 25.92 14.97
N GLU A 145 -3.67 27.00 15.72
CA GLU A 145 -2.51 27.17 16.61
C GLU A 145 -2.46 26.05 17.66
N LYS A 146 -3.61 25.68 18.23
CA LYS A 146 -3.71 24.56 19.18
C LYS A 146 -3.33 23.22 18.53
N TYR A 147 -3.74 22.97 17.29
CA TYR A 147 -3.37 21.76 16.56
C TYR A 147 -1.87 21.73 16.25
N GLN A 148 -1.30 22.83 15.75
CA GLN A 148 0.14 22.94 15.48
C GLN A 148 0.98 22.74 16.75
N LYS A 149 0.53 23.30 17.89
CA LYS A 149 1.22 23.10 19.17
C LYS A 149 1.15 21.64 19.63
N ARG A 150 0.00 20.98 19.47
CA ARG A 150 -0.17 19.55 19.78
C ARG A 150 0.69 18.68 18.87
N ASP A 151 0.71 18.97 17.58
CA ASP A 151 1.51 18.27 16.58
C ASP A 151 3.00 18.36 16.91
N LYS A 152 3.53 19.57 17.15
CA LYS A 152 4.90 19.77 17.65
C LYS A 152 5.21 18.97 18.91
N ALA A 153 4.27 18.90 19.86
CA ALA A 153 4.45 18.12 21.09
C ALA A 153 4.48 16.61 20.83
N LEU A 154 3.63 16.10 19.94
CA LEU A 154 3.61 14.70 19.52
C LEU A 154 4.90 14.33 18.76
N THR A 155 5.35 15.17 17.83
CA THR A 155 6.63 14.98 17.12
C THR A 155 7.80 14.94 18.10
N LYS A 156 7.85 15.84 19.09
CA LYS A 156 8.87 15.82 20.14
C LYS A 156 8.81 14.54 20.98
N MET A 157 7.62 14.07 21.34
CA MET A 157 7.43 12.83 22.07
C MET A 157 7.89 11.62 21.24
N ASN A 158 7.52 11.57 19.96
CA ASN A 158 7.93 10.53 19.02
C ASN A 158 9.45 10.47 18.89
N ASN A 159 10.12 11.60 18.70
CA ASN A 159 11.59 11.65 18.61
C ASN A 159 12.25 11.13 19.89
N ARG A 160 11.74 11.48 21.07
CA ARG A 160 12.25 10.94 22.36
C ARG A 160 12.09 9.42 22.46
N LEU A 161 10.98 8.88 21.96
CA LEU A 161 10.74 7.44 21.94
C LEU A 161 11.70 6.75 20.96
N LYS A 162 11.87 7.29 19.74
CA LYS A 162 12.85 6.80 18.76
C LYS A 162 14.27 6.78 19.35
N ASP A 163 14.68 7.87 20.01
CA ASP A 163 15.99 7.96 20.67
C ASP A 163 16.15 6.93 21.80
N ALA A 164 15.09 6.71 22.58
CA ALA A 164 15.11 5.72 23.66
C ALA A 164 15.26 4.30 23.09
N VAL A 165 14.47 3.95 22.08
CA VAL A 165 14.56 2.66 21.37
C VAL A 165 15.95 2.48 20.78
N ALA A 166 16.49 3.48 20.07
CA ALA A 166 17.83 3.40 19.49
C ALA A 166 18.93 3.18 20.55
N ARG A 167 18.85 3.85 21.72
CA ARG A 167 19.78 3.60 22.84
C ARG A 167 19.67 2.18 23.39
N PHE A 168 18.46 1.68 23.58
CA PHE A 168 18.26 0.30 24.03
C PHE A 168 18.75 -0.71 22.99
N SER A 169 18.47 -0.48 21.70
CA SER A 169 18.96 -1.32 20.61
C SER A 169 20.49 -1.41 20.60
N ARG A 170 21.20 -0.29 20.77
CA ARG A 170 22.67 -0.27 20.93
C ARG A 170 23.16 -1.13 22.09
N GLN A 171 22.49 -1.05 23.24
CA GLN A 171 22.86 -1.83 24.42
C GLN A 171 22.65 -3.32 24.17
N ILE A 172 21.52 -3.70 23.57
CA ILE A 172 21.21 -5.10 23.25
C ILE A 172 22.21 -5.65 22.22
N LEU A 173 22.55 -4.89 21.17
CA LEU A 173 23.58 -5.28 20.21
C LEU A 173 24.90 -5.62 20.90
N LYS A 174 25.37 -4.74 21.78
CA LYS A 174 26.62 -4.92 22.53
C LYS A 174 26.58 -6.12 23.48
N LEU A 175 25.43 -6.35 24.12
CA LEU A 175 25.24 -7.46 25.07
C LEU A 175 25.12 -8.81 24.35
N LYS A 176 24.39 -8.86 23.23
CA LYS A 176 24.04 -10.10 22.53
C LYS A 176 25.11 -10.52 21.51
N PHE A 177 25.63 -9.58 20.73
CA PHE A 177 26.56 -9.85 19.62
C PHE A 177 27.99 -9.36 19.89
N GLY A 178 28.25 -8.83 21.09
CA GLY A 178 29.56 -8.33 21.48
C GLY A 178 29.84 -6.89 21.07
N LYS A 179 31.01 -6.40 21.46
CA LYS A 179 31.45 -4.99 21.27
C LYS A 179 32.21 -4.76 19.96
N SER A 180 32.53 -5.83 19.22
CA SER A 180 33.33 -5.75 18.00
C SER A 180 32.48 -5.24 16.84
N GLU A 181 32.52 -3.93 16.62
CA GLU A 181 31.95 -3.30 15.42
C GLU A 181 33.00 -3.14 14.31
N PRO A 182 32.59 -3.13 13.03
CA PRO A 182 31.22 -3.37 12.56
C PRO A 182 30.83 -4.85 12.63
N TYR A 183 29.56 -5.12 12.97
CA TYR A 183 29.01 -6.47 12.90
C TYR A 183 29.05 -6.98 11.46
N LYS A 184 29.38 -8.26 11.26
CA LYS A 184 29.50 -8.86 9.93
C LYS A 184 28.63 -10.10 9.82
N VAL A 185 28.09 -10.31 8.64
CA VAL A 185 27.26 -11.46 8.30
C VAL A 185 27.78 -12.08 7.01
N THR A 186 27.89 -13.40 6.97
CA THR A 186 28.16 -14.14 5.73
C THR A 186 26.90 -14.84 5.28
N MET A 187 26.56 -14.64 4.02
CA MET A 187 25.42 -15.22 3.35
C MET A 187 25.90 -16.09 2.19
N LYS A 188 25.54 -17.36 2.21
CA LYS A 188 25.74 -18.29 1.10
C LYS A 188 24.45 -18.40 0.31
N VAL A 189 24.55 -18.23 -1.00
CA VAL A 189 23.41 -18.33 -1.91
C VAL A 189 23.61 -19.49 -2.88
N ARG A 190 22.51 -20.10 -3.32
CA ARG A 190 22.49 -21.11 -4.38
C ARG A 190 21.73 -20.55 -5.57
N TYR A 191 22.36 -20.60 -6.74
CA TYR A 191 21.73 -20.21 -7.99
C TYR A 191 20.82 -21.33 -8.50
N PRO A 192 19.73 -21.00 -9.22
CA PRO A 192 19.02 -21.97 -10.04
C PRO A 192 19.95 -22.64 -11.04
N GLU A 193 19.67 -23.92 -11.37
CA GLU A 193 20.44 -24.70 -12.36
C GLU A 193 20.55 -23.97 -13.72
N SER A 194 19.51 -23.21 -14.09
CA SER A 194 19.47 -22.42 -15.33
C SER A 194 20.55 -21.34 -15.44
N MET A 195 21.24 -21.01 -14.34
CA MET A 195 22.36 -20.07 -14.28
C MET A 195 23.74 -20.72 -14.39
N GLY A 196 23.81 -22.06 -14.47
CA GLY A 196 25.05 -22.84 -14.63
C GLY A 196 26.00 -22.79 -13.42
N GLU A 197 27.26 -23.19 -13.63
CA GLU A 197 28.30 -23.26 -12.59
C GLU A 197 29.01 -21.92 -12.34
N PRO A 198 29.54 -21.68 -11.12
CA PRO A 198 29.35 -22.47 -9.90
C PRO A 198 27.92 -22.38 -9.36
N GLU A 199 27.38 -23.43 -8.76
CA GLU A 199 26.04 -23.41 -8.15
C GLU A 199 25.92 -22.50 -6.91
N LEU A 200 27.03 -22.21 -6.24
CA LEU A 200 27.08 -21.47 -4.98
C LEU A 200 27.80 -20.12 -5.11
N GLY A 201 27.33 -19.15 -4.35
CA GLY A 201 27.97 -17.85 -4.15
C GLY A 201 28.07 -17.52 -2.66
N GLU A 202 29.05 -16.69 -2.30
CA GLU A 202 29.23 -16.19 -0.94
C GLU A 202 29.30 -14.66 -0.94
N ILE A 203 28.51 -14.04 -0.07
CA ILE A 203 28.41 -12.59 0.12
C ILE A 203 28.74 -12.29 1.58
N ASP A 204 29.61 -11.31 1.82
CA ASP A 204 29.79 -10.74 3.15
C ASP A 204 29.12 -9.37 3.24
N LEU A 205 28.30 -9.21 4.27
CA LEU A 205 27.66 -7.97 4.63
C LEU A 205 28.38 -7.36 5.85
N GLU A 206 28.67 -6.07 5.77
CA GLU A 206 29.10 -5.26 6.90
C GLU A 206 27.94 -4.38 7.34
N MET A 207 27.48 -4.55 8.59
CA MET A 207 26.39 -3.76 9.15
C MET A 207 26.86 -2.31 9.33
N ALA A 208 25.90 -1.37 9.25
CA ALA A 208 26.12 0.01 9.66
C ALA A 208 26.53 0.07 11.15
N SER A 209 27.24 1.13 11.54
CA SER A 209 27.58 1.32 12.96
C SER A 209 26.30 1.43 13.81
N SER A 210 26.35 0.87 15.02
CA SER A 210 25.23 0.97 15.95
C SER A 210 24.97 2.41 16.41
N GLU A 211 25.90 3.34 16.21
CA GLU A 211 25.66 4.76 16.46
C GLU A 211 24.79 5.42 15.37
N LEU A 212 24.69 4.80 14.18
CA LEU A 212 23.91 5.33 13.05
C LEU A 212 22.56 4.61 12.89
N MET A 213 22.55 3.27 12.92
CA MET A 213 21.39 2.45 12.57
C MET A 213 21.14 1.29 13.57
N PRO A 214 21.14 1.53 14.89
CA PRO A 214 21.10 0.45 15.86
C PRO A 214 19.84 -0.40 15.81
N THR A 215 18.70 0.20 15.49
CA THR A 215 17.40 -0.48 15.55
C THR A 215 17.24 -1.42 14.37
N ALA A 216 17.56 -0.94 13.16
CA ALA A 216 17.52 -1.75 11.94
C ALA A 216 18.57 -2.87 11.96
N VAL A 217 19.79 -2.58 12.44
CA VAL A 217 20.85 -3.59 12.59
C VAL A 217 20.44 -4.67 13.60
N LEU A 218 19.91 -4.29 14.78
CA LEU A 218 19.42 -5.26 15.77
C LEU A 218 18.29 -6.12 15.20
N TYR A 219 17.32 -5.50 14.53
CA TYR A 219 16.19 -6.18 13.92
C TYR A 219 16.65 -7.25 12.92
N PHE A 220 17.59 -6.93 12.03
CA PHE A 220 18.12 -7.90 11.07
C PHE A 220 18.97 -8.99 11.74
N LEU A 221 19.89 -8.63 12.64
CA LEU A 221 20.77 -9.60 13.29
C LEU A 221 20.01 -10.61 14.14
N ASN A 222 18.90 -10.21 14.79
CA ASN A 222 18.04 -11.15 15.50
C ASN A 222 17.42 -12.22 14.58
N GLN A 223 17.04 -11.86 13.36
CA GLN A 223 16.53 -12.83 12.37
C GLN A 223 17.61 -13.79 11.89
N VAL A 224 18.83 -13.28 11.67
CA VAL A 224 19.99 -14.09 11.29
C VAL A 224 20.36 -15.05 12.42
N ASP A 225 20.43 -14.57 13.65
CA ASP A 225 20.72 -15.35 14.86
C ASP A 225 19.69 -16.47 15.09
N ALA A 226 18.42 -16.19 14.83
CA ALA A 226 17.35 -17.18 14.87
C ALA A 226 17.32 -18.14 13.67
N GLY A 227 18.20 -17.95 12.67
CA GLY A 227 18.30 -18.80 11.49
C GLY A 227 17.12 -18.72 10.52
N LEU A 228 16.26 -17.70 10.63
CA LEU A 228 15.01 -17.60 9.85
C LEU A 228 15.22 -17.44 8.35
N TRP A 229 16.37 -16.89 7.96
CA TRP A 229 16.71 -16.65 6.57
C TRP A 229 17.31 -17.88 5.87
N ASN A 230 17.63 -18.95 6.59
CA ASN A 230 18.16 -20.17 6.00
C ASN A 230 17.05 -20.89 5.22
N GLY A 231 17.26 -21.15 3.93
CA GLY A 231 16.28 -21.73 3.02
C GLY A 231 15.26 -20.73 2.46
N MET A 232 15.36 -19.44 2.82
CA MET A 232 14.57 -18.36 2.20
C MET A 232 15.20 -17.95 0.87
N SER A 233 14.65 -16.95 0.17
CA SER A 233 15.11 -16.62 -1.18
C SER A 233 15.10 -15.15 -1.52
N PHE A 234 15.93 -14.80 -2.50
CA PHE A 234 15.67 -13.65 -3.36
C PHE A 234 14.56 -14.00 -4.34
N ILE A 235 13.54 -13.16 -4.38
CA ILE A 235 12.30 -13.38 -5.15
C ILE A 235 12.05 -12.33 -6.22
N ARG A 236 12.80 -11.22 -6.17
CA ARG A 236 12.59 -10.09 -7.05
C ARG A 236 13.92 -9.55 -7.53
N ASN A 237 14.00 -9.35 -8.84
CA ASN A 237 15.16 -8.80 -9.51
C ASN A 237 14.71 -7.60 -10.34
N ALA A 238 14.68 -6.44 -9.66
CA ALA A 238 14.30 -5.19 -10.28
C ALA A 238 15.52 -4.41 -10.77
N ASP A 239 15.31 -3.45 -11.67
CA ASP A 239 16.40 -2.68 -12.29
C ASP A 239 17.35 -2.00 -11.27
N HIS A 240 16.84 -1.67 -10.08
CA HIS A 240 17.58 -0.92 -9.06
C HIS A 240 17.83 -1.71 -7.76
N VAL A 241 17.23 -2.89 -7.57
CA VAL A 241 17.35 -3.70 -6.35
C VAL A 241 17.18 -5.20 -6.60
N LEU A 242 17.90 -6.02 -5.83
CA LEU A 242 17.59 -7.44 -5.60
C LEU A 242 16.90 -7.57 -4.24
N GLN A 243 15.68 -8.08 -4.17
CA GLN A 243 14.91 -8.18 -2.92
C GLN A 243 14.70 -9.64 -2.51
N ALA A 244 14.95 -9.91 -1.23
CA ALA A 244 14.68 -11.14 -0.52
C ALA A 244 13.44 -10.99 0.37
N ASP A 245 12.71 -12.08 0.51
CA ASP A 245 11.55 -12.19 1.37
C ASP A 245 11.53 -13.57 2.08
N PRO A 246 10.62 -13.80 3.03
CA PRO A 246 10.40 -15.11 3.66
C PRO A 246 9.81 -16.19 2.73
N THR A 247 10.24 -16.29 1.47
CA THR A 247 9.76 -17.31 0.54
C THR A 247 10.86 -18.33 0.21
N THR A 248 10.52 -19.61 0.21
CA THR A 248 11.45 -20.70 -0.19
C THR A 248 11.62 -20.76 -1.72
N PRO A 249 12.60 -21.52 -2.24
CA PRO A 249 12.69 -21.76 -3.69
C PRO A 249 11.44 -22.44 -4.27
N ALA A 250 10.75 -23.26 -3.46
CA ALA A 250 9.47 -23.88 -3.79
C ALA A 250 8.28 -22.91 -3.74
N LYS A 251 8.51 -21.63 -3.45
CA LYS A 251 7.51 -20.55 -3.34
C LYS A 251 6.54 -20.72 -2.17
N GLU A 252 6.99 -21.37 -1.10
CA GLU A 252 6.28 -21.46 0.18
C GLU A 252 6.58 -20.21 1.02
N TYR A 253 5.55 -19.62 1.63
CA TYR A 253 5.68 -18.35 2.35
C TYR A 253 5.73 -18.55 3.87
N HIS A 254 6.84 -18.16 4.49
CA HIS A 254 7.19 -18.37 5.89
C HIS A 254 7.14 -17.11 6.75
N HIS A 255 6.40 -16.10 6.31
CA HIS A 255 6.33 -14.83 7.02
C HIS A 255 5.77 -14.95 8.45
N HIS A 256 4.98 -15.99 8.74
CA HIS A 256 4.50 -16.26 10.09
C HIS A 256 5.65 -16.54 11.07
N ASP A 257 6.70 -17.22 10.64
CA ASP A 257 7.85 -17.58 11.49
C ASP A 257 8.61 -16.32 11.94
N PHE A 258 8.71 -15.33 11.05
CA PHE A 258 9.26 -14.01 11.35
C PHE A 258 8.45 -13.22 12.38
N LYS A 259 7.12 -13.41 12.42
CA LYS A 259 6.24 -12.75 13.41
C LYS A 259 6.34 -13.37 14.81
N GLN A 260 6.86 -14.59 14.92
CA GLN A 260 6.95 -15.32 16.18
C GLN A 260 8.25 -15.06 16.94
N LEU A 261 9.19 -14.28 16.40
CA LEU A 261 10.41 -13.95 17.11
C LEU A 261 10.11 -13.26 18.44
N PRO A 262 10.56 -13.82 19.57
CA PRO A 262 10.36 -13.19 20.87
C PRO A 262 10.96 -11.78 20.89
N TYR A 263 10.19 -10.83 21.41
CA TYR A 263 10.62 -9.44 21.59
C TYR A 263 10.95 -8.68 20.30
N GLN A 264 10.52 -9.20 19.14
CA GLN A 264 10.64 -8.52 17.85
C GLN A 264 9.26 -8.41 17.19
N LEU A 265 8.96 -7.23 16.66
CA LEU A 265 7.75 -7.00 15.88
C LEU A 265 7.94 -7.53 14.45
N GLU A 266 6.82 -7.67 13.75
CA GLU A 266 6.79 -8.02 12.33
C GLU A 266 7.66 -7.09 11.46
N SER A 267 7.71 -5.80 11.82
CA SER A 267 8.46 -4.75 11.15
C SER A 267 9.21 -3.89 12.18
N ILE A 268 10.15 -3.07 11.70
CA ILE A 268 10.83 -2.11 12.58
C ILE A 268 9.84 -1.09 13.17
N PRO A 269 10.03 -0.65 14.42
CA PRO A 269 9.08 0.24 15.10
C PRO A 269 8.99 1.64 14.48
N PHE A 270 10.00 2.05 13.70
CA PHE A 270 10.02 3.29 12.93
C PHE A 270 11.04 3.18 11.80
N GLN A 271 10.85 3.98 10.74
CA GLN A 271 11.83 4.14 9.68
C GLN A 271 13.08 4.86 10.19
N GLU A 272 14.14 4.08 10.48
CA GLU A 272 15.44 4.59 10.92
C GLU A 272 16.28 4.93 9.68
N TYR A 273 16.86 6.13 9.63
CA TYR A 273 17.66 6.59 8.50
C TYR A 273 18.80 7.49 8.97
N SER A 274 19.94 7.40 8.30
CA SER A 274 21.09 8.27 8.52
C SER A 274 21.67 8.75 7.20
N GLU A 275 21.81 10.07 7.03
CA GLU A 275 22.47 10.65 5.86
C GLU A 275 23.96 10.23 5.74
N LYS A 276 24.56 9.77 6.84
CA LYS A 276 25.94 9.24 6.86
C LYS A 276 26.02 7.79 6.38
N PHE A 277 24.88 7.12 6.22
CA PHE A 277 24.78 5.76 5.70
C PHE A 277 23.62 5.68 4.67
N PRO A 278 23.71 6.43 3.55
CA PRO A 278 22.64 6.53 2.57
C PRO A 278 22.53 5.26 1.70
N HIS A 279 21.45 5.15 0.92
CA HIS A 279 21.21 4.03 0.00
C HIS A 279 22.07 4.09 -1.26
N THR A 280 23.39 3.90 -1.12
CA THR A 280 24.30 3.87 -2.26
C THR A 280 24.35 2.48 -2.92
N LYS A 281 25.03 2.37 -4.05
CA LYS A 281 25.17 1.08 -4.75
C LYS A 281 25.80 0.03 -3.83
N TYR A 282 25.18 -1.14 -3.78
CA TYR A 282 25.51 -2.29 -2.92
C TYR A 282 25.29 -2.11 -1.42
N THR A 283 24.51 -1.11 -1.00
CA THR A 283 23.95 -1.10 0.36
C THR A 283 22.76 -2.05 0.47
N VAL A 284 22.38 -2.37 1.71
CA VAL A 284 21.26 -3.25 2.05
C VAL A 284 20.22 -2.45 2.83
N GLY A 285 18.97 -2.51 2.38
CA GLY A 285 17.84 -1.82 2.99
C GLY A 285 16.73 -2.78 3.42
N LEU A 286 15.95 -2.41 4.43
CA LEU A 286 14.68 -3.09 4.74
C LEU A 286 13.60 -2.61 3.78
N ALA A 287 12.86 -3.52 3.18
CA ALA A 287 11.80 -3.17 2.23
C ALA A 287 10.51 -2.80 2.96
N GLY A 288 9.80 -1.81 2.42
CA GLY A 288 8.47 -1.40 2.90
C GLY A 288 8.49 -0.36 4.00
N ARG A 289 7.31 0.21 4.30
CA ARG A 289 7.10 1.21 5.35
C ARG A 289 5.78 0.87 6.08
N PRO A 290 5.83 0.31 7.30
CA PRO A 290 7.03 0.00 8.08
C PRO A 290 7.86 -1.15 7.47
N GLY A 291 9.18 -1.07 7.60
CA GLY A 291 10.14 -1.95 6.94
C GLY A 291 10.32 -3.31 7.60
N GLY A 292 10.54 -4.34 6.79
CA GLY A 292 10.78 -5.73 7.19
C GLY A 292 9.55 -6.65 7.10
N PRO A 293 9.75 -7.99 7.12
CA PRO A 293 11.03 -8.68 7.23
C PRO A 293 11.87 -8.62 5.95
N ASP A 294 11.25 -8.39 4.79
CA ASP A 294 11.91 -8.26 3.50
C ASP A 294 13.09 -7.28 3.55
N PHE A 295 14.17 -7.63 2.84
CA PHE A 295 15.31 -6.75 2.65
C PHE A 295 15.77 -6.78 1.19
N TYR A 296 16.54 -5.79 0.78
CA TYR A 296 17.07 -5.70 -0.57
C TYR A 296 18.51 -5.24 -0.62
N ILE A 297 19.21 -5.60 -1.69
CA ILE A 297 20.54 -5.09 -2.05
C ILE A 297 20.35 -4.08 -3.18
N SER A 298 20.80 -2.85 -2.97
CA SER A 298 20.81 -1.78 -3.97
C SER A 298 21.79 -2.10 -5.11
N LEU A 299 21.35 -1.99 -6.36
CA LEU A 299 22.17 -2.23 -7.56
C LEU A 299 22.70 -0.93 -8.20
N VAL A 300 22.13 0.19 -7.80
CA VAL A 300 22.46 1.57 -8.21
C VAL A 300 22.45 2.46 -6.96
N ASP A 301 22.84 3.72 -7.11
CA ASP A 301 22.59 4.71 -6.06
C ASP A 301 21.10 5.02 -5.98
N ASN A 302 20.52 4.62 -4.86
CA ASN A 302 19.12 4.67 -4.53
C ASN A 302 18.82 5.72 -3.45
N THR A 303 19.79 6.58 -3.10
CA THR A 303 19.64 7.58 -2.03
C THR A 303 18.40 8.45 -2.22
N ARG A 304 18.07 8.82 -3.47
CA ARG A 304 16.86 9.59 -3.77
C ARG A 304 15.59 8.74 -3.78
N ASN A 305 15.67 7.50 -4.26
CA ASN A 305 14.49 6.65 -4.46
C ASN A 305 14.00 6.03 -3.15
N HIS A 306 14.94 5.60 -2.30
CA HIS A 306 14.70 4.88 -1.06
C HIS A 306 15.07 5.69 0.20
N GLY A 307 15.66 6.88 0.03
CA GLY A 307 15.87 7.85 1.13
C GLY A 307 14.68 8.78 1.38
N PRO A 308 14.85 9.79 2.25
CA PRO A 308 13.79 10.75 2.59
C PRO A 308 13.29 11.50 1.36
N GLY A 309 11.97 11.69 1.25
CA GLY A 309 11.32 12.24 0.06
C GLY A 309 11.15 11.24 -1.08
N GLY A 310 11.65 10.01 -0.91
CA GLY A 310 11.54 8.92 -1.87
C GLY A 310 10.18 8.21 -1.81
N GLN A 311 9.78 7.61 -2.93
CA GLN A 311 8.52 6.86 -3.12
C GLN A 311 7.27 7.63 -2.69
N GLY A 312 6.66 8.41 -3.61
CA GLY A 312 5.47 9.23 -3.35
C GLY A 312 4.17 8.47 -3.04
N ALA A 313 4.23 7.17 -2.76
CA ALA A 313 3.08 6.33 -2.42
C ALA A 313 2.79 6.29 -0.90
N TYR A 314 3.63 6.89 -0.06
CA TYR A 314 3.52 6.83 1.40
C TYR A 314 2.97 8.13 2.01
N ASP A 315 2.34 7.98 3.18
CA ASP A 315 1.67 9.08 3.89
C ASP A 315 2.64 10.15 4.40
N LEU A 316 3.87 9.76 4.73
CA LEU A 316 4.92 10.64 5.25
C LEU A 316 6.06 10.71 4.24
N ALA A 317 6.19 11.85 3.57
CA ALA A 317 7.19 12.04 2.53
C ALA A 317 8.61 11.97 3.10
N GLU A 318 8.81 12.34 4.35
CA GLU A 318 10.09 12.32 5.06
C GLU A 318 10.58 10.92 5.42
N GLU A 319 9.74 9.89 5.33
CA GLU A 319 10.16 8.53 5.65
C GLU A 319 11.04 7.94 4.56
N ALA A 320 11.99 7.13 4.98
CA ALA A 320 12.99 6.48 4.15
C ALA A 320 13.08 5.02 4.54
N ASP A 321 13.45 4.16 3.61
CA ASP A 321 13.75 2.78 3.95
C ASP A 321 15.01 2.75 4.83
N SER A 322 15.09 1.81 5.77
CA SER A 322 16.26 1.70 6.63
C SER A 322 17.44 1.07 5.90
N CYS A 323 18.49 1.84 5.60
CA CYS A 323 19.77 1.36 5.07
C CYS A 323 20.67 0.88 6.21
N PHE A 324 20.86 -0.42 6.39
CA PHE A 324 21.46 -0.96 7.62
C PHE A 324 22.73 -1.79 7.39
N ALA A 325 23.09 -2.08 6.15
CA ALA A 325 24.34 -2.79 5.83
C ALA A 325 24.86 -2.44 4.44
N LYS A 326 26.03 -2.96 4.09
CA LYS A 326 26.59 -2.93 2.74
C LYS A 326 27.32 -4.23 2.41
N VAL A 327 27.36 -4.57 1.13
CA VAL A 327 28.15 -5.69 0.63
C VAL A 327 29.63 -5.31 0.63
N VAL A 328 30.46 -6.07 1.34
CA VAL A 328 31.93 -5.87 1.39
C VAL A 328 32.72 -6.96 0.67
N LYS A 329 32.10 -8.13 0.43
CA LYS A 329 32.65 -9.24 -0.37
C LYS A 329 31.52 -9.88 -1.18
N GLY A 330 31.83 -10.42 -2.36
CA GLY A 330 30.84 -11.10 -3.21
C GLY A 330 30.05 -10.14 -4.11
N ILE A 331 30.64 -9.02 -4.51
CA ILE A 331 29.99 -8.08 -5.47
C ILE A 331 29.76 -8.76 -6.82
N ASP A 332 30.68 -9.63 -7.25
CA ASP A 332 30.56 -10.49 -8.43
C ASP A 332 29.38 -11.47 -8.31
N VAL A 333 29.18 -12.06 -7.13
CA VAL A 333 28.01 -12.89 -6.80
C VAL A 333 26.72 -12.09 -6.95
N VAL A 334 26.64 -10.88 -6.37
CA VAL A 334 25.46 -9.99 -6.52
C VAL A 334 25.22 -9.61 -7.98
N LYS A 335 26.28 -9.30 -8.75
CA LYS A 335 26.16 -9.00 -10.19
C LYS A 335 25.62 -10.20 -10.95
N ARG A 336 26.08 -11.42 -10.64
CA ARG A 336 25.57 -12.64 -11.25
C ARG A 336 24.11 -12.90 -10.88
N MET A 337 23.73 -12.71 -9.62
CA MET A 337 22.32 -12.81 -9.20
C MET A 337 21.42 -11.87 -10.03
N HIS A 338 21.89 -10.67 -10.35
CA HIS A 338 21.15 -9.72 -11.18
C HIS A 338 20.98 -10.14 -12.64
N THR A 339 21.74 -11.12 -13.15
CA THR A 339 21.52 -11.67 -14.50
C THR A 339 20.40 -12.73 -14.53
N ALA A 340 19.85 -13.11 -13.37
CA ALA A 340 18.77 -14.08 -13.29
C ALA A 340 17.50 -13.56 -13.98
N LYS A 341 16.81 -14.45 -14.69
CA LYS A 341 15.59 -14.10 -15.45
C LYS A 341 14.48 -13.64 -14.51
N SER A 342 13.91 -12.48 -14.79
CA SER A 342 12.72 -11.96 -14.12
C SER A 342 11.51 -11.94 -15.06
N LYS A 343 10.32 -11.96 -14.47
CA LYS A 343 9.04 -11.78 -15.17
C LYS A 343 8.94 -10.33 -15.65
N LYS A 344 8.33 -10.14 -16.82
CA LYS A 344 8.05 -8.81 -17.40
C LYS A 344 6.74 -8.22 -16.85
N ASP A 345 6.54 -8.29 -15.54
CA ASP A 345 5.42 -7.65 -14.85
C ASP A 345 5.91 -6.44 -14.04
N SER A 346 4.99 -5.71 -13.41
CA SER A 346 5.34 -4.53 -12.60
C SER A 346 6.14 -4.89 -11.34
N PHE A 347 6.05 -6.13 -10.87
CA PHE A 347 6.77 -6.59 -9.70
C PHE A 347 8.21 -6.98 -10.05
N GLN A 348 8.46 -7.48 -11.27
CA GLN A 348 9.76 -7.99 -11.73
C GLN A 348 10.25 -9.17 -10.86
N GLY A 349 9.32 -10.06 -10.52
CA GLY A 349 9.61 -11.27 -9.76
C GLY A 349 10.53 -12.22 -10.53
N LEU A 350 11.46 -12.87 -9.83
CA LEU A 350 12.32 -13.89 -10.41
C LEU A 350 11.48 -15.07 -10.96
N VAL A 351 11.93 -15.64 -12.08
CA VAL A 351 11.30 -16.86 -12.63
C VAL A 351 11.59 -18.04 -11.71
N GLU A 352 12.87 -18.18 -11.35
CA GLU A 352 13.42 -19.12 -10.38
C GLU A 352 14.10 -18.32 -9.27
N ASN A 353 13.71 -18.60 -8.03
CA ASN A 353 14.21 -17.90 -6.86
C ASN A 353 15.67 -18.28 -6.58
N ILE A 354 16.45 -17.34 -6.07
CA ILE A 354 17.85 -17.61 -5.65
C ILE A 354 17.82 -17.87 -4.14
N GLU A 355 18.19 -19.08 -3.74
CA GLU A 355 18.09 -19.53 -2.35
C GLU A 355 19.20 -18.91 -1.48
N ILE A 356 18.85 -18.52 -0.27
CA ILE A 356 19.77 -18.22 0.82
C ILE A 356 20.02 -19.54 1.57
N VAL A 357 21.04 -20.28 1.15
CA VAL A 357 21.41 -21.58 1.72
C VAL A 357 21.73 -21.46 3.21
N SER A 358 22.47 -20.42 3.57
CA SER A 358 22.76 -20.12 4.96
C SER A 358 23.14 -18.67 5.13
N ILE A 359 22.73 -18.05 6.22
CA ILE A 359 23.21 -16.74 6.64
C ILE A 359 23.62 -16.81 8.11
N LYS A 360 24.81 -16.31 8.44
CA LYS A 360 25.39 -16.43 9.78
C LYS A 360 26.15 -15.17 10.18
N ILE A 361 26.07 -14.82 11.46
CA ILE A 361 26.90 -13.76 12.05
C ILE A 361 28.35 -14.25 12.10
N LYS A 362 29.29 -13.43 11.63
CA LYS A 362 30.73 -13.65 11.77
C LYS A 362 31.16 -13.17 13.16
N THR A 363 31.53 -14.11 14.02
CA THR A 363 32.04 -13.87 15.37
C THR A 363 33.51 -13.48 15.37
#